data_AF-A0A7J9YSA2-F1
#
_entry.id   AF-A0A7J9YSA2-F1
#
_cell.length_a   1.000
_cell.length_b   1.000
_cell.length_c   1.000
_cell.angle_alpha   90.00
_cell.angle_beta   90.00
_cell.angle_gamma   90.00
#
_symmetry.space_group_name_H-M   'P 1'
#
loop_
_entity.id
_entity.type
_entity.pdbx_description
1 polymer ?
#
loop_
_entity_poly.entity_id
_entity_poly.type
_entity_poly.pdbx_seq_one_letter_code
_entity_poly.pdbx_strand_id
1 'polypeptide(L)'
;MEHAATSLGERRAAVLEALCETIVPGSSRVGPVVYIDAVLGRMDEGGRAAAIAAIDSLAEVADGGPGALRPLANTPEFMLVRALAIEAYYSDFVAPGVDAEGAWREIGFNSPLATRLNKDWSYLGVVA
;
A
#
# COMPACT_ATOMS: atom_id res chain seq x y z
N MET A 1 18.27 -6.30 5.98
CA MET A 1 17.15 -5.37 5.81
C MET A 1 16.13 -5.79 6.86
N GLU A 2 16.11 -5.09 7.98
CA GLU A 2 15.22 -5.43 9.10
C GLU A 2 13.86 -4.81 8.73
N HIS A 3 12.88 -5.66 8.42
CA HIS A 3 11.52 -5.20 8.20
C HIS A 3 11.05 -4.50 9.48
N ALA A 4 10.71 -3.21 9.40
CA ALA A 4 10.06 -2.53 10.52
C ALA A 4 8.87 -3.39 10.96
N ALA A 5 8.80 -3.72 12.26
CA ALA A 5 7.79 -4.61 12.80
C ALA A 5 6.39 -4.04 12.50
N THR A 6 5.64 -4.69 11.61
CA THR A 6 4.29 -4.27 11.21
C THR A 6 3.26 -4.87 12.17
N SER A 7 2.17 -4.16 12.42
CA SER A 7 1.05 -4.69 13.23
C SER A 7 0.32 -5.85 12.54
N LEU A 8 0.50 -5.99 11.22
CA LEU A 8 -0.03 -7.06 10.38
C LEU A 8 0.65 -8.42 10.63
N GLY A 9 1.90 -8.41 11.08
CA GLY A 9 2.77 -9.59 11.12
C GLY A 9 3.30 -10.00 9.74
N GLU A 10 4.36 -10.80 9.74
CA GLU A 10 5.15 -11.11 8.52
C GLU A 10 4.32 -11.69 7.37
N ARG A 11 3.44 -12.67 7.67
CA ARG A 11 2.63 -13.33 6.64
C ARG A 11 1.71 -12.34 5.91
N ARG A 12 0.98 -11.52 6.66
CA ARG A 12 0.04 -10.55 6.06
C ARG A 12 0.77 -9.42 5.37
N ALA A 13 1.93 -9.01 5.90
CA ALA A 13 2.79 -8.04 5.24
C ALA A 13 3.21 -8.53 3.85
N ALA A 14 3.67 -9.78 3.72
CA ALA A 14 4.05 -10.36 2.43
C ALA A 14 2.86 -10.48 1.46
N VAL A 15 1.70 -10.96 1.94
CA VAL A 15 0.46 -11.00 1.12
C VAL A 15 0.09 -9.62 0.62
N LEU A 16 0.10 -8.62 1.51
CA LEU A 16 -0.26 -7.25 1.15
C LEU A 16 0.72 -6.64 0.16
N GLU A 17 2.03 -6.92 0.29
CA GLU A 17 3.05 -6.50 -0.66
C GLU A 17 2.78 -7.06 -2.06
N ALA A 18 2.53 -8.37 -2.17
CA ALA A 18 2.22 -9.02 -3.44
C ALA A 18 0.92 -8.48 -4.08
N LEU A 19 -0.10 -8.22 -3.27
CA LEU A 19 -1.35 -7.59 -3.73
C LEU A 19 -1.11 -6.16 -4.22
N CYS A 20 -0.33 -5.36 -3.50
CA CYS A 20 0.00 -3.99 -3.90
C CYS A 20 0.74 -3.96 -5.24
N GLU A 21 1.77 -4.79 -5.39
CA GLU A 21 2.56 -4.86 -6.64
C GLU A 21 1.69 -5.32 -7.82
N THR A 22 0.77 -6.27 -7.59
CA THR A 22 -0.13 -6.75 -8.65
C THR A 22 -1.17 -5.69 -9.05
N ILE A 23 -1.73 -4.95 -8.09
CA ILE A 23 -2.78 -3.95 -8.34
C ILE A 23 -2.20 -2.64 -8.88
N VAL A 24 -1.05 -2.23 -8.33
CA VAL A 24 -0.31 -1.01 -8.67
C VAL A 24 1.15 -1.39 -8.93
N PRO A 25 1.49 -1.77 -10.17
CA PRO A 25 2.84 -2.19 -10.53
C PRO A 25 3.91 -1.13 -10.19
N GLY A 26 5.01 -1.56 -9.59
CA GLY A 26 6.10 -0.72 -9.10
C GLY A 26 5.89 -0.20 -7.67
N SER A 27 4.73 -0.44 -7.05
CA SER A 27 4.45 0.07 -5.70
C SER A 27 5.36 -0.50 -4.63
N SER A 28 5.86 -1.75 -4.76
CA SER A 28 6.81 -2.32 -3.78
C SER A 28 8.09 -1.49 -3.62
N ARG A 29 8.48 -0.70 -4.63
CA ARG A 29 9.67 0.15 -4.59
C ARG A 29 9.59 1.28 -3.58
N VAL A 30 8.40 1.61 -3.07
CA VAL A 30 8.21 2.66 -2.04
C VAL A 30 7.79 2.11 -0.67
N GLY A 31 7.70 0.78 -0.53
CA GLY A 31 7.33 0.12 0.74
C GLY A 31 5.87 0.38 1.16
N PRO A 32 4.87 0.01 0.35
CA PRO A 32 3.47 0.41 0.53
C PRO A 32 2.85 -0.22 1.79
N VAL A 33 3.37 -1.37 2.23
CA VAL A 33 2.92 -2.06 3.45
C VAL A 33 3.09 -1.20 4.69
N VAL A 34 4.16 -0.39 4.78
CA VAL A 34 4.41 0.48 5.94
C VAL A 34 3.35 1.58 6.03
N TYR A 35 2.99 2.17 4.89
CA TYR A 35 1.92 3.15 4.83
C TYR A 35 0.58 2.53 5.26
N ILE A 36 0.23 1.38 4.67
CA ILE A 36 -1.06 0.74 4.92
C ILE A 36 -1.13 0.30 6.40
N ASP A 37 -0.07 -0.26 6.98
CA ASP A 37 -0.04 -0.61 8.41
C ASP A 37 -0.28 0.62 9.31
N ALA A 38 0.29 1.78 8.95
CA ALA A 38 0.04 3.04 9.66
C ALA A 38 -1.41 3.54 9.51
N VAL A 39 -2.03 3.38 8.33
CA VAL A 39 -3.45 3.68 8.10
C VAL A 39 -4.34 2.76 8.93
N LEU A 40 -4.05 1.45 8.92
CA LEU A 40 -4.78 0.46 9.72
C LEU A 40 -4.70 0.76 11.22
N GLY A 41 -3.56 1.26 11.71
CA GLY A 41 -3.39 1.69 13.09
C GLY A 41 -4.27 2.89 13.50
N ARG A 42 -4.85 3.61 12.54
CA ARG A 42 -5.72 4.78 12.77
C ARG A 42 -7.20 4.51 12.53
N MET A 43 -7.53 3.38 11.90
CA MET A 43 -8.93 2.96 11.72
C MET A 43 -9.56 2.64 13.08
N ASP A 44 -10.89 2.75 13.14
CA ASP A 44 -11.63 2.14 14.24
C ASP A 44 -11.52 0.60 14.19
N GLU A 45 -11.92 -0.06 15.26
CA GLU A 45 -11.78 -1.52 15.38
C GLU A 45 -12.50 -2.27 14.25
N GLY A 46 -13.69 -1.79 13.86
CA GLY A 46 -14.49 -2.39 12.79
C GLY A 46 -13.82 -2.28 11.42
N GLY A 47 -13.33 -1.08 11.07
CA GLY A 47 -12.63 -0.82 9.82
C GLY A 47 -11.32 -1.60 9.73
N ARG A 48 -10.53 -1.62 10.82
CA ARG A 48 -9.29 -2.40 10.89
C ARG A 48 -9.55 -3.89 10.72
N ALA A 49 -10.56 -4.43 11.41
CA ALA A 49 -10.93 -5.84 11.29
C ALA A 49 -11.40 -6.20 9.87
N ALA A 50 -12.20 -5.34 9.23
CA ALA A 50 -12.65 -5.53 7.85
C ALA A 50 -11.49 -5.54 6.85
N ALA A 51 -10.51 -4.63 7.00
CA ALA A 51 -9.34 -4.60 6.15
C ALA A 51 -8.44 -5.84 6.32
N ILE A 52 -8.23 -6.28 7.57
CA ILE A 52 -7.48 -7.53 7.83
C ILE A 52 -8.20 -8.72 7.22
N ALA A 53 -9.52 -8.81 7.36
CA ALA A 53 -10.32 -9.88 6.76
C ALA A 53 -10.25 -9.88 5.22
N ALA A 54 -10.23 -8.70 4.61
CA ALA A 54 -10.07 -8.55 3.16
C ALA A 54 -8.67 -8.99 2.68
N ILE A 55 -7.62 -8.69 3.43
CA ILE A 55 -6.26 -9.19 3.13
C ILE A 55 -6.24 -10.72 3.25
N ASP A 56 -6.81 -11.27 4.32
CA ASP A 56 -6.84 -12.71 4.56
C ASP A 56 -7.66 -13.46 3.49
N SER A 57 -8.76 -12.88 2.99
CA SER A 57 -9.60 -13.51 1.96
C SER A 57 -8.94 -13.57 0.57
N LEU A 58 -7.98 -12.67 0.30
CA LEU A 58 -7.22 -12.62 -0.95
C LEU A 58 -5.87 -13.34 -0.86
N ALA A 59 -5.48 -13.85 0.31
CA ALA A 59 -4.14 -14.39 0.56
C ALA A 59 -3.76 -15.53 -0.39
N GLU A 60 -4.69 -16.45 -0.68
CA GLU A 60 -4.43 -17.63 -1.52
C GLU A 60 -4.18 -17.29 -3.00
N VAL A 61 -4.57 -16.09 -3.44
CA VAL A 61 -4.44 -15.64 -4.83
C VAL A 61 -3.41 -14.52 -5.01
N ALA A 62 -2.80 -14.04 -3.92
CA ALA A 62 -1.92 -12.87 -3.93
C ALA A 62 -0.70 -13.04 -4.85
N ASP A 63 -0.10 -14.23 -4.86
CA ASP A 63 1.08 -14.54 -5.71
C ASP A 63 0.69 -14.95 -7.14
N GLY A 64 -0.60 -15.09 -7.44
CA GLY A 64 -1.11 -15.54 -8.75
C GLY A 64 -1.17 -14.44 -9.82
N GLY A 65 -0.76 -13.22 -9.48
CA GLY A 65 -0.74 -12.08 -10.37
C GLY A 65 -2.12 -11.65 -10.89
N PRO A 66 -2.18 -10.84 -11.98
CA PRO A 66 -3.44 -10.26 -12.44
C PRO A 66 -4.49 -11.29 -12.86
N GLY A 67 -4.05 -12.46 -13.36
CA GLY A 67 -4.95 -13.52 -13.79
C GLY A 67 -5.74 -14.14 -12.63
N ALA A 68 -5.11 -14.32 -11.48
CA ALA A 68 -5.74 -14.87 -10.27
C ALA A 68 -6.65 -13.85 -9.57
N LEU A 69 -6.33 -12.55 -9.64
CA LEU A 69 -7.16 -11.50 -9.04
C LEU A 69 -8.35 -11.08 -9.92
N ARG A 70 -8.28 -11.24 -11.25
CA ARG A 70 -9.34 -10.81 -12.18
C ARG A 70 -10.75 -11.30 -11.81
N PRO A 71 -10.99 -12.56 -11.41
CA PRO A 71 -12.33 -13.03 -11.01
C PRO A 71 -12.88 -12.31 -9.77
N LEU A 72 -12.02 -11.74 -8.93
CA LEU A 72 -12.37 -11.10 -7.67
C LEU A 72 -12.48 -9.57 -7.80
N ALA A 73 -12.23 -9.00 -8.98
CA ALA A 73 -12.08 -7.55 -9.17
C ALA A 73 -13.28 -6.70 -8.74
N ASN A 74 -14.48 -7.30 -8.68
CA ASN A 74 -15.72 -6.61 -8.27
C ASN A 74 -16.18 -7.00 -6.85
N THR A 75 -15.38 -7.76 -6.11
CA THR A 75 -15.69 -8.12 -4.72
C THR A 75 -15.40 -6.93 -3.78
N PRO A 76 -16.16 -6.75 -2.70
CA PRO A 76 -15.88 -5.71 -1.70
C PRO A 76 -14.45 -5.77 -1.15
N GLU A 77 -13.94 -6.98 -0.91
CA GLU A 77 -12.62 -7.23 -0.35
C GLU A 77 -11.51 -6.76 -1.30
N PHE A 78 -11.61 -7.12 -2.58
CA PHE A 78 -10.69 -6.62 -3.59
C PHE A 78 -10.76 -5.10 -3.73
N MET A 79 -11.97 -4.53 -3.74
CA MET A 79 -12.14 -3.08 -3.88
C MET A 79 -11.54 -2.31 -2.70
N LEU A 80 -11.64 -2.85 -1.48
CA LEU A 80 -11.00 -2.29 -0.29
C LEU A 80 -9.47 -2.34 -0.39
N VAL A 81 -8.90 -3.49 -0.70
CA VAL A 81 -7.44 -3.63 -0.85
C VAL A 81 -6.92 -2.78 -2.00
N ARG A 82 -7.66 -2.70 -3.11
CA ARG A 82 -7.34 -1.82 -4.24
C ARG A 82 -7.31 -0.35 -3.83
N ALA A 83 -8.27 0.10 -3.02
CA ALA A 83 -8.29 1.47 -2.53
C ALA A 83 -7.04 1.76 -1.69
N LEU A 84 -6.68 0.86 -0.77
CA LEU A 84 -5.49 1.00 0.08
C LEU A 84 -4.19 0.99 -0.74
N ALA A 85 -4.06 0.10 -1.73
CA ALA A 85 -2.89 0.02 -2.60
C ALA A 85 -2.71 1.29 -3.46
N ILE A 86 -3.80 1.80 -4.01
CA ILE A 86 -3.80 3.06 -4.78
C ILE A 86 -3.43 4.22 -3.86
N GLU A 87 -4.04 4.30 -2.67
CA GLU A 87 -3.76 5.34 -1.70
C GLU A 87 -2.28 5.31 -1.30
N ALA A 88 -1.73 4.15 -0.92
CA ALA A 88 -0.35 4.01 -0.50
C ALA A 88 0.66 4.48 -1.55
N TYR A 89 0.38 4.23 -2.83
CA TYR A 89 1.28 4.62 -3.90
C TYR A 89 1.08 6.08 -4.34
N TYR A 90 -0.15 6.51 -4.63
CA TYR A 90 -0.41 7.84 -5.21
C TYR A 90 -0.30 9.00 -4.24
N SER A 91 -0.21 8.70 -2.96
CA SER A 91 -0.04 9.68 -1.91
C SER A 91 1.41 10.15 -1.74
N ASP A 92 2.33 9.52 -2.46
CA ASP A 92 3.76 9.81 -2.46
C ASP A 92 4.51 9.46 -1.17
N PHE A 93 4.06 8.42 -0.48
CA PHE A 93 4.78 7.85 0.64
C PHE A 93 6.02 7.13 0.15
N VAL A 94 7.13 7.30 0.88
CA VAL A 94 8.32 6.46 0.76
C VAL A 94 8.64 5.96 2.16
N ALA A 95 8.71 4.63 2.32
CA ALA A 95 9.05 4.03 3.59
C ALA A 95 10.46 4.46 4.05
N PRO A 96 10.68 4.66 5.36
CA PRO A 96 12.01 4.96 5.89
C PRO A 96 13.04 3.91 5.46
N GLY A 97 14.20 4.37 4.98
CA GLY A 97 15.30 3.50 4.54
C GLY A 97 15.18 2.99 3.09
N VAL A 98 14.12 3.35 2.37
CA VAL A 98 13.99 3.07 0.93
C VAL A 98 14.63 4.19 0.11
N ASP A 99 15.48 3.81 -0.85
CA ASP A 99 16.09 4.74 -1.81
C ASP A 99 15.12 5.00 -2.98
N ALA A 100 14.10 5.83 -2.72
CA ALA A 100 13.17 6.32 -3.72
C ALA A 100 12.88 7.80 -3.49
N GLU A 101 12.76 8.60 -4.55
CA GLU A 101 12.39 10.01 -4.43
C GLU A 101 10.88 10.21 -4.22
N GLY A 102 10.08 9.23 -4.61
CA GLY A 102 8.62 9.27 -4.54
C GLY A 102 7.95 8.46 -5.64
N ALA A 103 6.73 8.00 -5.38
CA ALA A 103 5.92 7.24 -6.33
C ALA A 103 5.62 8.03 -7.62
N TRP A 104 5.53 9.36 -7.55
CA TRP A 104 5.34 10.20 -8.74
C TRP A 104 6.49 10.06 -9.75
N ARG A 105 7.73 9.86 -9.28
CA ARG A 105 8.89 9.67 -10.15
C ARG A 105 8.86 8.30 -10.80
N GLU A 106 8.43 7.28 -10.05
CA GLU A 106 8.30 5.91 -10.53
C GLU A 106 7.24 5.79 -11.65
N ILE A 107 6.14 6.54 -11.58
CA ILE A 107 5.13 6.58 -12.66
C ILE A 107 5.47 7.55 -13.81
N GLY A 108 6.64 8.22 -13.78
CA GLY A 108 7.07 9.16 -14.82
C GLY A 108 6.23 10.45 -14.88
N PHE A 109 5.58 10.84 -13.79
CA PHE A 109 4.76 12.06 -13.73
C PHE A 109 5.64 13.32 -13.62
N ASN A 110 6.09 13.81 -14.78
CA ASN A 110 6.90 15.02 -14.90
C ASN A 110 6.05 16.20 -15.40
N SER A 111 5.37 16.90 -14.50
CA SER A 111 4.66 18.14 -14.82
C SER A 111 4.93 19.21 -13.76
N PRO A 112 5.13 20.49 -14.13
CA PRO A 112 5.64 21.54 -13.25
C PRO A 112 4.75 21.88 -12.03
N LEU A 113 3.58 21.25 -11.88
CA LEU A 113 2.69 21.44 -10.74
C LEU A 113 2.89 20.39 -9.63
N ALA A 114 3.16 19.13 -9.95
CA ALA A 114 3.35 18.11 -8.92
C ALA A 114 4.62 18.34 -8.11
N THR A 115 5.68 18.90 -8.70
CA THR A 115 6.91 19.25 -7.99
C THR A 115 6.77 20.45 -7.04
N ARG A 116 5.62 21.14 -7.06
CA ARG A 116 5.34 22.31 -6.20
C ARG A 116 4.48 21.96 -4.99
N LEU A 117 3.91 20.77 -4.95
CA LEU A 117 3.15 20.29 -3.80
C LEU A 117 4.13 19.92 -2.70
N ASN A 118 3.85 20.33 -1.46
CA ASN A 118 4.55 19.76 -0.32
C ASN A 118 3.99 18.36 -0.09
N LYS A 119 4.78 17.35 -0.45
CA LYS A 119 4.41 15.93 -0.36
C LYS A 119 4.92 15.30 0.94
N ASP A 120 5.41 16.13 1.86
CA ASP A 120 5.69 15.66 3.20
C ASP A 120 4.39 15.22 3.89
N TRP A 121 4.48 14.09 4.56
CA TRP A 121 3.35 13.47 5.26
C TRP A 121 3.09 14.12 6.62
N SER A 122 3.54 15.37 6.79
CA SER A 122 3.46 16.13 8.02
C SER A 122 2.01 16.26 8.50
N TYR A 123 1.05 16.35 7.57
CA TYR A 123 -0.38 16.38 7.89
C TYR A 123 -0.89 15.10 8.56
N LEU A 124 -0.20 13.97 8.38
CA LEU A 124 -0.48 12.72 9.08
C LEU A 124 0.24 12.64 10.44
N GLY A 125 1.06 13.61 10.84
CA GLY A 125 1.78 13.59 12.12
C GLY A 125 2.89 12.54 12.20
N VAL A 126 3.37 12.03 11.06
CA VAL A 126 4.56 11.17 10.98
C VAL A 126 5.73 12.09 10.66
N VAL A 127 6.67 12.24 11.60
CA VAL A 127 7.93 12.96 11.37
C VAL A 127 8.98 11.90 11.05
N ALA A 128 9.63 12.02 9.89
CA ALA A 128 10.74 11.17 9.48
C ALA A 128 11.96 11.36 10.40
#